data_AF-A0A1X6YRG8-F1
#
_entry.id   AF-A0A1X6YRG8-F1
#
_cell.length_a   1.000
_cell.length_b   1.000
_cell.length_c   1.000
_cell.angle_alpha   90.00
_cell.angle_beta   90.00
_cell.angle_gamma   90.00
#
_symmetry.space_group_name_H-M   'P 1'
#
loop_
_entity.id
_entity.type
_entity.pdbx_description
1 polymer ?
#
loop_
_entity_poly.entity_id
_entity_poly.type
_entity_poly.pdbx_seq_one_letter_code
_entity_poly.pdbx_strand_id
1 'polypeptide(L)' 'MKAFLAAAAAMVVIAAAAPFALQQIGFSAADAGSGSAVRLD' A
#
# COMPACT_ATOMS: atom_id res chain seq x y z
N MET A 1 5.59 -20.84 14.85
CA MET A 1 6.32 -20.46 13.62
C MET A 1 5.48 -20.53 12.34
N LYS A 2 4.65 -21.56 12.10
CA LYS A 2 3.80 -21.64 10.89
C LYS A 2 2.79 -20.49 10.74
N ALA A 3 2.16 -20.09 11.86
CA ALA A 3 1.23 -18.96 11.87
C ALA A 3 1.90 -17.62 11.52
N PHE A 4 3.13 -17.42 11.99
CA PHE A 4 3.92 -16.23 11.65
C PHE A 4 4.28 -16.20 10.16
N LEU A 5 4.70 -17.34 9.60
CA LEU A 5 5.00 -17.45 8.18
C LEU A 5 3.75 -17.22 7.31
N ALA A 6 2.59 -17.73 7.74
CA ALA A 6 1.31 -17.48 7.06
C ALA A 6 0.92 -16.00 7.12
N ALA A 7 1.12 -15.33 8.25
CA ALA A 7 0.86 -13.90 8.39
C ALA A 7 1.80 -13.05 7.50
N ALA A 8 3.08 -13.41 7.44
CA ALA A 8 4.04 -12.75 6.56
C ALA A 8 3.68 -12.93 5.08
N ALA A 9 3.28 -14.14 4.68
CA ALA A 9 2.82 -14.41 3.32
C ALA A 9 1.56 -13.60 2.98
N ALA A 10 0.60 -13.51 3.89
CA ALA A 10 -0.60 -12.69 3.72
C ALA A 10 -0.27 -11.20 3.54
N MET A 11 0.65 -10.67 4.36
CA MET A 11 1.15 -9.30 4.23
C MET A 11 1.73 -9.02 2.83
N VAL A 12 2.57 -9.92 2.31
CA VAL A 12 3.17 -9.78 0.98
C VAL A 12 2.10 -9.79 -0.12
N VAL A 13 1.13 -10.70 -0.02
CA VAL A 13 0.02 -10.79 -0.99
C VAL A 13 -0.82 -9.51 -1.00
N ILE A 14 -1.19 -9.01 0.19
CA ILE A 14 -1.98 -7.78 0.32
C ILE A 14 -1.21 -6.58 -0.23
N ALA A 15 0.09 -6.46 0.10
CA ALA A 15 0.92 -5.36 -0.37
C ALA A 15 1.06 -5.34 -1.91
N ALA A 16 1.19 -6.51 -2.55
CA ALA A 16 1.27 -6.62 -4.00
C ALA A 16 -0.07 -6.41 -4.71
N ALA A 17 -1.19 -6.81 -4.07
CA ALA A 17 -2.52 -6.66 -4.63
C ALA A 17 -3.10 -5.24 -4.47
N ALA A 18 -2.67 -4.51 -3.43
CA ALA A 18 -3.18 -3.18 -3.12
C ALA A 18 -3.09 -2.17 -4.29
N PRO A 19 -1.98 -2.02 -5.04
CA PRO A 19 -1.94 -1.09 -6.16
C PRO A 19 -3.00 -1.37 -7.23
N PHE A 20 -3.26 -2.63 -7.55
CA PHE A 20 -4.26 -3.02 -8.54
C PHE A 20 -5.68 -2.78 -8.03
N ALA A 21 -5.95 -3.19 -6.79
CA ALA A 21 -7.25 -2.98 -6.17
C ALA A 21 -7.58 -1.49 -6.02
N LEU A 22 -6.60 -0.70 -5.56
CA LEU A 22 -6.74 0.76 -5.40
C LEU A 22 -6.96 1.46 -6.75
N GLN A 23 -6.19 1.09 -7.78
CA GLN A 23 -6.41 1.61 -9.14
C GLN A 23 -7.81 1.29 -9.67
N GLN A 24 -8.34 0.10 -9.41
CA GLN A 24 -9.67 -0.30 -9.87
C GLN A 24 -10.80 0.49 -9.19
N ILE A 25 -10.62 0.85 -7.91
CA ILE A 25 -11.59 1.68 -7.16
C ILE A 25 -11.37 3.18 -7.37
N GLY A 26 -10.50 3.59 -8.30
CA GLY A 26 -10.20 4.98 -8.61
C GLY A 26 -9.30 5.69 -7.58
N PHE A 27 -8.74 4.96 -6.62
CA PHE A 27 -7.70 5.47 -5.74
C PHE A 27 -6.36 5.45 -6.48
N SER A 28 -5.83 6.63 -6.81
CA SER A 28 -4.47 6.75 -7.32
C SER A 28 -3.51 6.55 -6.14
N ALA A 29 -2.77 5.45 -6.13
CA ALA A 29 -1.69 5.23 -5.14
C ALA A 29 -0.60 6.33 -5.19
N ALA A 30 -0.65 7.21 -6.20
CA ALA A 30 0.20 8.40 -6.31
C ALA A 30 -0.16 9.52 -5.31
N ASP A 31 -1.35 9.53 -4.71
CA ASP A 31 -1.74 10.54 -3.70
C ASP A 31 -1.00 10.40 -2.36
N ALA A 32 -0.27 9.29 -2.17
CA ALA A 32 0.60 9.08 -1.01
C ALA A 32 2.07 9.49 -1.27
N GLY A 33 2.39 10.02 -2.46
CA GLY A 33 3.67 10.65 -2.72
C GLY A 33 3.67 12.04 -2.10
N SER A 34 4.48 12.26 -1.05
CA SER A 34 4.72 13.56 -0.44
C SER A 34 4.77 14.67 -1.49
N GLY A 35 3.67 15.40 -1.64
CA GLY A 35 3.70 16.66 -2.35
C GLY A 35 4.75 17.52 -1.67
N SER A 36 5.72 18.01 -2.42
CA SER A 36 6.75 18.96 -1.98
C SER A 36 6.16 20.32 -1.50
N ALA A 37 4.91 20.33 -1.05
CA ALA A 37 4.04 21.47 -0.83
C ALA A 37 3.50 21.56 0.61
N VAL A 38 3.90 20.67 1.54
CA VAL A 38 3.74 20.97 2.98
C VAL A 38 5.02 21.64 3.46
N ARG A 39 5.21 22.87 2.99
CA ARG A 39 6.13 23.81 3.62
C ARG A 39 5.42 24.29 4.89
N LEU A 40 5.84 23.79 6.05
CA LEU A 40 5.55 24.38 7.36
C LEU A 40 6.55 25.52 7.60
N ASP A 41 6.50 26.52 6.71
CA ASP A 41 7.00 27.87 6.97
C ASP A 41 5.76 28.75 7.19
#